data_AF-A0A7X3MX41-F1
#
_entry.id   AF-A0A7X3MX41-F1
#
_cell.length_a   1.000
_cell.length_b   1.000
_cell.length_c   1.000
_cell.angle_alpha   90.00
_cell.angle_beta   90.00
_cell.angle_gamma   90.00
#
_symmetry.space_group_name_H-M   'P 1'
#
loop_
_entity.id
_entity.type
_entity.pdbx_description
1 polymer ?
#
loop_
_entity_poly.entity_id
_entity_poly.type
_entity_poly.pdbx_seq_one_letter_code
_entity_poly.pdbx_strand_id
1 'polypeptide(L)' 'SKDVEHRTSKYRKNVIAADHGALKRAIRPARGFQRMTTASATINGFEVMRMIRRGHYILQQPGTAGEVRRVSQRFGLAA' A
#
# COMPACT_ATOMS: atom_id res chain seq x y z
N SER A 1 -32.82 -18.83 -21.79
CA SER A 1 -31.97 -19.36 -20.72
C SER A 1 -31.07 -18.24 -20.28
N LYS A 2 -31.23 -17.69 -19.07
CA LYS A 2 -30.41 -16.57 -18.58
C LYS A 2 -28.97 -17.07 -18.50
N ASP A 3 -28.03 -16.38 -19.14
CA ASP A 3 -26.62 -16.75 -19.24
C ASP A 3 -26.02 -17.08 -17.87
N VAL A 4 -25.92 -18.38 -17.57
CA VAL A 4 -25.19 -18.87 -16.39
C VAL A 4 -23.72 -18.95 -16.78
N GLU A 5 -22.93 -17.94 -16.40
CA GLU A 5 -21.47 -17.99 -16.48
C GLU A 5 -20.92 -18.97 -15.44
N HIS A 6 -20.34 -20.07 -15.89
CA HIS A 6 -19.56 -20.96 -15.03
C HIS A 6 -18.19 -20.33 -14.70
N ARG A 7 -18.10 -19.65 -13.55
CA ARG A 7 -16.81 -19.14 -13.04
C ARG A 7 -16.04 -20.25 -12.34
N THR A 8 -15.11 -20.86 -13.07
CA THR A 8 -14.16 -21.90 -12.61
C THR A 8 -13.17 -21.45 -11.54
N SER A 9 -13.13 -20.17 -11.16
CA SER A 9 -12.05 -19.65 -10.32
C SER A 9 -12.59 -18.92 -9.10
N LYS A 10 -12.73 -19.69 -8.02
CA LYS A 10 -13.03 -19.21 -6.66
C LYS A 10 -12.06 -18.14 -6.16
N TYR A 11 -10.87 -18.02 -6.76
CA TYR A 11 -9.78 -17.12 -6.32
C TYR A 11 -9.20 -16.22 -7.42
N ARG A 12 -9.87 -16.05 -8.57
CA ARG A 12 -9.31 -15.36 -9.77
C ARG A 12 -8.98 -13.88 -9.63
N LYS A 13 -9.07 -13.29 -8.43
CA LYS A 13 -8.85 -11.85 -8.17
C LYS A 13 -8.76 -11.58 -6.65
N ASN A 14 -8.05 -12.38 -5.85
CA ASN A 14 -7.90 -12.05 -4.43
C ASN A 14 -6.83 -10.95 -4.23
N VAL A 15 -7.18 -9.72 -4.61
CA VAL A 15 -6.36 -8.51 -4.43
C VAL A 15 -5.96 -8.36 -2.95
N ILE A 16 -6.86 -8.73 -2.02
CA ILE A 16 -6.60 -8.71 -0.58
C ILE A 16 -5.47 -9.66 -0.21
N ALA A 17 -5.51 -10.91 -0.69
CA ALA A 17 -4.44 -11.89 -0.40
C ALA A 17 -3.10 -11.49 -1.04
N ALA A 18 -3.13 -10.93 -2.25
CA ALA A 18 -1.92 -10.42 -2.92
C ALA A 18 -1.31 -9.24 -2.16
N ASP A 19 -2.15 -8.31 -1.71
CA ASP A 19 -1.76 -7.15 -0.92
C ASP A 19 -1.15 -7.54 0.43
N HIS A 20 -1.88 -8.39 1.16
CA HIS A 20 -1.43 -8.97 2.41
C HIS A 20 -0.11 -9.75 2.25
N GLY A 21 0.05 -10.50 1.16
CA GLY A 21 1.29 -11.20 0.84
C GLY A 21 2.48 -10.24 0.60
N ALA A 22 2.25 -9.12 -0.08
CA ALA A 22 3.27 -8.09 -0.26
C ALA A 22 3.65 -7.43 1.06
N LEU A 23 2.67 -7.11 1.91
CA LEU A 23 2.90 -6.54 3.23
C LEU A 23 3.68 -7.51 4.14
N LYS A 24 3.31 -8.80 4.15
CA LYS A 24 4.04 -9.84 4.88
C LYS A 24 5.50 -9.94 4.43
N ARG A 25 5.79 -9.87 3.13
CA ARG A 25 7.17 -9.90 2.62
C ARG A 25 8.00 -8.72 3.12
N ALA A 26 7.41 -7.52 3.20
CA ALA A 26 8.10 -6.34 3.70
C ALA A 26 8.36 -6.37 5.22
N ILE A 27 7.44 -6.96 6.01
CA ILE A 27 7.55 -7.02 7.47
C ILE A 27 8.42 -8.19 7.95
N ARG A 28 8.45 -9.30 7.22
CA ARG A 28 9.14 -10.55 7.65
C ARG A 28 10.61 -10.37 8.08
N PRO A 29 11.42 -9.51 7.43
CA PRO A 29 12.78 -9.22 7.89
C PRO A 29 12.86 -8.54 9.26
N ALA A 30 11.83 -7.79 9.67
CA ALA A 30 11.81 -6.98 10.88
C ALA A 30 11.47 -7.75 12.17
N ARG A 31 11.32 -9.09 12.11
CA ARG A 31 10.87 -9.95 13.24
C ARG A 31 9.50 -9.59 13.83
N GLY A 32 8.70 -8.79 13.11
CA GLY A 32 7.36 -8.34 13.54
C GLY A 32 7.39 -7.01 14.30
N PHE A 33 6.23 -6.59 14.79
CA PHE A 33 6.07 -5.32 15.52
C PHE A 33 5.79 -5.59 17.00
N GLN A 34 6.57 -4.97 17.88
CA GLN A 34 6.37 -5.07 19.33
C GLN A 34 5.21 -4.21 19.84
N ARG A 35 4.84 -3.14 19.12
CA ARG A 35 3.80 -2.19 19.52
C ARG A 35 2.89 -1.89 18.34
N MET A 36 1.61 -1.60 18.62
CA MET A 36 0.63 -1.24 17.59
C MET A 36 0.89 0.14 16.98
N THR A 37 1.44 1.07 17.75
CA THR A 37 1.80 2.40 17.25
C THR A 37 2.89 2.32 16.18
N THR A 38 3.94 1.51 16.41
CA THR A 38 5.01 1.31 15.43
C THR A 38 4.54 0.50 14.22
N ALA A 39 3.68 -0.50 14.43
CA ALA A 39 3.04 -1.24 13.33
C ALA A 39 2.25 -0.29 12.42
N SER A 40 1.38 0.55 12.99
CA SER A 40 0.53 1.47 12.24
C SER A 40 1.35 2.47 11.41
N ALA A 41 2.37 3.12 12.02
CA ALA A 41 3.25 4.03 11.32
C ALA A 41 4.01 3.36 10.17
N THR A 42 4.52 2.14 10.40
CA THR A 42 5.29 1.39 9.40
C THR A 42 4.41 0.95 8.22
N ILE A 43 3.21 0.42 8.51
CA ILE A 43 2.25 0.00 7.48
C ILE A 43 1.82 1.20 6.62
N ASN A 44 1.55 2.36 7.24
CA ASN A 44 1.24 3.60 6.51
C ASN A 44 2.42 4.00 5.62
N GLY A 45 3.66 3.92 6.11
CA GLY A 45 4.87 4.14 5.31
C GLY A 45 4.98 3.21 4.09
N PHE A 46 4.72 1.92 4.25
CA PHE A 46 4.72 0.97 3.13
C PHE A 46 3.67 1.30 2.08
N GLU A 47 2.48 1.72 2.52
CA GLU A 47 1.40 2.12 1.62
C GLU A 47 1.77 3.37 0.82
N VAL A 48 2.28 4.40 1.49
CA VAL A 48 2.78 5.64 0.86
C VAL A 48 3.84 5.32 -0.20
N MET A 49 4.85 4.54 0.17
CA MET A 49 5.93 4.17 -0.76
C MET A 49 5.42 3.33 -1.95
N ARG A 50 4.40 2.49 -1.72
CA ARG A 50 3.77 1.70 -2.80
C ARG A 50 2.93 2.57 -3.74
N MET A 51 2.20 3.55 -3.21
CA MET A 51 1.44 4.50 -4.01
C MET A 51 2.35 5.37 -4.88
N ILE A 52 3.49 5.84 -4.33
CA ILE A 52 4.51 6.60 -5.07
C ILE A 52 5.07 5.75 -6.22
N ARG A 53 5.58 4.55 -5.92
CA ARG A 53 6.17 3.66 -6.94
C ARG A 53 5.22 3.28 -8.08
N ARG A 54 3.92 3.22 -7.81
CA ARG A 54 2.92 2.90 -8.83
C ARG A 54 2.40 4.13 -9.58
N GLY A 55 2.78 5.34 -9.17
CA GLY A 55 2.27 6.60 -9.75
C GLY A 55 0.82 6.92 -9.39
N HIS A 56 0.28 6.34 -8.31
CA HIS A 56 -1.12 6.57 -7.89
C HIS A 56 -1.29 7.90 -7.12
N TYR A 57 -0.22 8.65 -6.87
CA TYR A 57 -0.33 9.98 -6.29
C TYR A 57 -0.52 11.03 -7.39
N ILE A 58 -1.58 11.82 -7.27
CA ILE A 58 -1.74 13.08 -8.02
C ILE A 58 -0.72 14.07 -7.43
N LEU A 59 0.54 14.01 -7.82
CA LEU A 59 1.55 14.95 -7.34
C LEU A 59 1.15 16.37 -7.78
N GLN A 60 1.04 17.34 -6.86
CA GLN A 60 0.79 18.72 -7.29
C GLN A 60 2.05 19.38 -7.88
N GLN A 61 3.22 18.72 -7.79
CA GLN A 61 4.45 19.07 -8.48
C GLN A 61 5.10 17.77 -8.99
N PRO A 62 5.46 17.65 -10.27
CA PRO A 62 6.12 16.44 -10.77
C PRO A 62 7.54 16.30 -10.19
N GLY A 63 8.04 15.06 -10.11
CA GLY A 63 9.39 14.73 -9.64
C GLY A 63 9.53 14.62 -8.11
N THR A 64 10.78 14.43 -7.66
CA THR A 64 11.13 14.09 -6.27
C THR A 64 10.60 15.10 -5.23
N ALA A 65 10.58 16.39 -5.57
CA ALA A 65 10.06 17.44 -4.68
C ALA A 65 8.56 17.25 -4.38
N GLY A 66 7.78 16.81 -5.36
CA GLY A 66 6.36 16.49 -5.17
C GLY A 66 6.12 15.28 -4.29
N GLU A 67 6.95 14.24 -4.46
CA GLU A 67 6.92 13.03 -3.64
C GLU A 67 7.25 13.35 -2.18
N VAL A 68 8.34 14.08 -1.94
CA VAL A 68 8.77 14.51 -0.58
C VAL A 68 7.67 15.29 0.10
N ARG A 69 7.08 16.29 -0.57
CA ARG A 69 5.99 17.09 -0.01
C ARG A 69 4.77 16.23 0.33
N ARG A 70 4.44 15.24 -0.50
CA ARG A 70 3.33 14.33 -0.25
C ARG A 70 3.56 13.42 0.95
N VAL A 71 4.77 12.90 1.10
CA VAL A 71 5.18 12.16 2.29
C VAL A 71 5.02 13.07 3.52
N SER A 72 5.57 14.28 3.49
CA SER A 72 5.47 15.23 4.62
C SER A 72 4.03 15.55 5.01
N GLN A 73 3.14 15.79 4.03
CA GLN A 73 1.71 16.01 4.29
C GLN A 73 1.04 14.79 4.94
N ARG A 74 1.31 13.59 4.43
CA ARG A 74 0.71 12.35 4.95
C ARG A 74 1.13 12.04 6.39
N PHE A 75 2.34 12.45 6.77
CA PHE A 75 2.87 12.28 8.12
C PHE A 75 2.72 13.53 9.01
N GLY A 76 2.06 14.59 8.54
CA GLY A 76 1.88 15.83 9.31
C GLY A 76 3.19 16.57 9.62
N LEU A 77 4.22 16.35 8.82
CA LEU A 77 5.55 16.97 8.96
C LEU A 77 5.64 18.31 8.20
N ALA A 78 4.69 18.57 7.30
CA ALA A 78 4.57 19.84 6.62
C ALA A 78 3.74 20.80 7.48
N ALA A 79 4.35 21.93 7.87
CA ALA A 79 3.66 23.09 8.43
C ALA A 79 2.81 23.80 7.36
#